data_AF-A0A8H4RHW2-F1
#
_entry.id   AF-A0A8H4RHW2-F1
#
_cell.length_a   1.000
_cell.length_b   1.000
_cell.length_c   1.000
_cell.angle_alpha   90.00
_cell.angle_beta   90.00
_cell.angle_gamma   90.00
#
_symmetry.space_group_name_H-M   'P 1'
#
loop_
_entity.id
_entity.type
_entity.pdbx_description
1 polymer ?
#
loop_
_entity_poly.entity_id
_entity_poly.type
_entity_poly.pdbx_seq_one_letter_code
_entity_poly.pdbx_strand_id
1 'polypeptide(L)'
;MPTPPQTFTTTIQPSVLDRTRPKVGSVPRGGGMVTRKAVNSSTPVFISLKNSVDTKRGSGSGKSLPHTPAEVESRDLISSLQAQLDDLAHRRNNITKSIRQMTELMPTDSIVLTTEVRRKREEEKRKVEGLREEEADIRQQEHDIGLRLHRAWKRKDKEADYEPTGLWVRRVTG
;
A
#
# COMPACT_ATOMS: atom_id res chain seq x y z
N MET A 1 -63.80 -17.67 29.34
CA MET A 1 -62.76 -18.68 29.67
C MET A 1 -61.52 -17.93 30.17
N PRO A 2 -60.93 -18.33 31.30
CA PRO A 2 -60.04 -17.48 32.09
C PRO A 2 -58.61 -17.41 31.53
N THR A 3 -57.94 -16.27 31.72
CA THR A 3 -56.52 -16.04 31.43
C THR A 3 -55.64 -16.67 32.52
N PRO A 4 -54.55 -17.38 32.18
CA PRO A 4 -53.65 -17.96 33.17
C PRO A 4 -52.73 -16.90 33.84
N PRO A 5 -52.30 -17.14 35.09
CA PRO A 5 -51.54 -16.17 35.89
C PRO A 5 -50.08 -16.03 35.45
N GLN A 6 -49.56 -14.80 35.50
CA GLN A 6 -48.16 -14.47 35.23
C GLN A 6 -47.29 -14.82 36.44
N THR A 7 -46.31 -15.72 36.26
CA THR A 7 -45.30 -16.04 37.27
C THR A 7 -44.07 -15.16 37.05
N PHE A 8 -43.77 -14.26 38.00
CA PHE A 8 -42.50 -13.53 38.02
C PHE A 8 -41.40 -14.43 38.59
N THR A 9 -40.43 -14.83 37.75
CA THR A 9 -39.24 -15.53 38.23
C THR A 9 -38.16 -14.50 38.56
N THR A 10 -37.92 -14.27 39.84
CA THR A 10 -36.78 -13.48 40.33
C THR A 10 -35.49 -14.23 40.00
N THR A 11 -34.71 -13.74 39.04
CA THR A 11 -33.34 -14.23 38.80
C THR A 11 -32.45 -13.77 39.94
N ILE A 12 -32.17 -14.68 40.88
CA ILE A 12 -31.13 -14.52 41.90
C ILE A 12 -29.78 -14.50 41.15
N GLN A 13 -29.09 -13.37 41.15
CA GLN A 13 -27.71 -13.33 40.66
C GLN A 13 -26.78 -13.97 41.69
N PRO A 14 -25.84 -14.84 41.28
CA PRO A 14 -24.87 -15.41 42.21
C PRO A 14 -23.84 -14.35 42.65
N SER A 15 -23.42 -14.44 43.90
CA SER A 15 -22.39 -13.62 44.54
C SER A 15 -21.07 -13.68 43.76
N VAL A 16 -20.43 -12.52 43.57
CA VAL A 16 -19.15 -12.36 42.84
C VAL A 16 -17.98 -13.05 43.56
N LEU A 17 -18.14 -13.40 44.84
CA LEU A 17 -17.11 -13.99 45.69
C LEU A 17 -16.88 -15.50 45.45
N ASP A 18 -17.77 -16.21 44.74
CA ASP A 18 -17.64 -17.66 44.46
C ASP A 18 -17.07 -17.99 43.06
N ARG A 19 -16.56 -16.99 42.33
CA ARG A 19 -15.98 -17.21 41.00
C ARG A 19 -14.55 -17.74 41.11
N THR A 20 -14.40 -19.06 41.12
CA THR A 20 -13.10 -19.72 40.94
C THR A 20 -12.62 -19.60 39.48
N ARG A 21 -11.33 -19.29 39.28
CA ARG A 21 -10.71 -19.11 37.96
C ARG A 21 -10.85 -20.40 37.12
N PRO A 22 -11.26 -20.33 35.83
CA PRO A 22 -11.36 -21.52 35.00
C PRO A 22 -9.98 -22.17 34.85
N LYS A 23 -9.90 -23.45 35.19
CA LYS A 23 -8.70 -24.28 34.98
C LYS A 23 -8.46 -24.39 33.47
N VAL A 24 -7.27 -23.99 33.03
CA VAL A 24 -6.76 -24.24 31.68
C VAL A 24 -6.85 -25.75 31.43
N GLY A 25 -7.62 -26.12 30.40
CA GLY A 25 -8.12 -27.47 30.18
C GLY A 25 -7.03 -28.53 30.10
N SER A 26 -7.14 -29.54 30.95
CA SER A 26 -6.67 -30.89 30.67
C SER A 26 -7.54 -31.49 29.57
N VAL A 27 -6.92 -31.82 28.44
CA VAL A 27 -7.56 -32.36 27.23
C VAL A 27 -8.22 -33.72 27.50
N PRO A 28 -9.49 -33.96 27.14
CA PRO A 28 -10.00 -35.32 27.01
C PRO A 28 -9.62 -35.88 25.63
N ARG A 29 -8.95 -37.03 25.65
CA ARG A 29 -8.74 -37.91 24.50
C ARG A 29 -10.09 -38.38 23.94
N GLY A 30 -10.29 -38.21 22.64
CA GLY A 30 -11.26 -39.02 21.88
C GLY A 30 -11.89 -38.32 20.68
N GLY A 31 -11.38 -38.62 19.48
CA GLY A 31 -12.13 -38.50 18.22
C GLY A 31 -11.87 -37.24 17.39
N GLY A 32 -10.97 -37.33 16.40
CA GLY A 32 -10.77 -36.32 15.35
C GLY A 32 -9.33 -35.80 15.30
N MET A 33 -8.43 -36.59 14.70
CA MET A 33 -7.02 -36.22 14.54
C MET A 33 -6.87 -35.08 13.52
N VAL A 34 -6.83 -33.83 13.98
CA VAL A 34 -6.34 -32.71 13.15
C VAL A 34 -4.82 -32.78 13.16
N THR A 35 -4.26 -33.60 12.27
CA THR A 35 -2.83 -33.56 11.93
C THR A 35 -2.54 -32.27 11.19
N ARG A 36 -2.12 -31.22 11.91
CA ARG A 36 -1.36 -30.14 11.27
C ARG A 36 0.02 -30.70 10.94
N LYS A 37 0.24 -31.08 9.68
CA LYS A 37 1.59 -31.44 9.24
C LYS A 37 2.47 -30.19 9.31
N ALA A 38 3.66 -30.32 9.89
CA ALA A 38 4.68 -29.28 9.84
C ALA A 38 5.08 -29.02 8.38
N VAL A 39 5.05 -27.76 7.96
CA VAL A 39 5.44 -27.33 6.61
C VAL A 39 6.96 -27.41 6.52
N ASN A 40 7.46 -28.10 5.50
CA ASN A 40 8.89 -28.25 5.24
C ASN A 40 9.46 -26.90 4.74
N SER A 41 10.65 -26.51 5.23
CA SER A 41 11.30 -25.20 4.97
C SER A 41 11.97 -25.06 3.60
N SER A 42 11.88 -26.06 2.72
CA SER A 42 12.57 -26.14 1.43
C SER A 42 11.69 -25.71 0.23
N THR A 43 10.45 -25.28 0.45
CA THR A 43 9.59 -24.78 -0.63
C THR A 43 8.94 -23.46 -0.23
N PRO A 44 9.01 -22.40 -1.06
CA PRO A 44 8.47 -21.10 -0.71
C PRO A 44 6.94 -21.18 -0.51
N VAL A 45 6.48 -20.70 0.65
CA VAL A 45 5.06 -20.58 0.97
C VAL A 45 4.53 -19.31 0.29
N PHE A 46 3.69 -19.47 -0.73
CA PHE A 46 2.96 -18.35 -1.32
C PHE A 46 1.76 -17.99 -0.43
N ILE A 47 1.93 -16.98 0.42
CA ILE A 47 0.82 -16.37 1.16
C ILE A 47 0.09 -15.46 0.16
N SER A 48 -0.97 -15.96 -0.47
CA SER A 48 -1.82 -15.15 -1.34
C SER A 48 -2.61 -14.16 -0.50
N LEU A 49 -2.10 -12.94 -0.38
CA LEU A 49 -2.91 -11.78 -0.03
C LEU A 49 -3.71 -11.45 -1.29
N LYS A 50 -4.95 -11.90 -1.33
CA LYS A 50 -5.96 -11.43 -2.30
C LYS A 50 -6.13 -9.93 -2.05
N ASN A 51 -5.47 -9.11 -2.88
CA ASN A 51 -5.75 -7.68 -2.95
C ASN A 51 -7.21 -7.53 -3.37
N SER A 52 -8.07 -7.09 -2.45
CA SER A 52 -9.36 -6.52 -2.82
C SER A 52 -9.07 -5.25 -3.60
N VAL A 53 -9.04 -5.37 -4.92
CA VAL A 53 -9.09 -4.25 -5.84
C VAL A 53 -10.50 -3.68 -5.85
N ASP A 54 -10.96 -3.19 -4.69
CA ASP A 54 -12.09 -2.28 -4.63
C ASP A 54 -11.58 -0.87 -4.86
N THR A 55 -11.20 -0.59 -6.11
CA THR A 55 -11.16 0.78 -6.63
C THR A 55 -12.61 1.23 -6.85
N LYS A 56 -13.38 1.37 -5.77
CA LYS A 56 -14.54 2.25 -5.75
C LYS A 56 -14.15 3.52 -5.03
N ARG A 57 -13.97 4.57 -5.83
CA ARG A 57 -14.10 5.97 -5.41
C ARG A 57 -15.46 6.10 -4.71
N GLY A 58 -15.45 6.03 -3.39
CA GLY A 58 -16.61 6.29 -2.53
C GLY A 58 -16.55 7.73 -2.03
N SER A 59 -16.62 8.70 -2.93
CA SER A 59 -17.02 10.05 -2.56
C SER A 59 -18.55 10.06 -2.42
N GLY A 60 -19.07 10.10 -1.20
CA GLY A 60 -20.46 10.53 -0.97
C GLY A 60 -21.18 9.89 0.21
N SER A 61 -21.46 10.72 1.22
CA SER A 61 -22.52 10.63 2.25
C SER A 61 -22.35 9.59 3.36
N GLY A 62 -22.16 9.93 4.64
CA GLY A 62 -22.15 11.26 5.26
C GLY A 62 -21.91 11.17 6.76
N LYS A 63 -20.71 11.60 7.20
CA LYS A 63 -20.39 11.97 8.60
C LYS A 63 -18.98 12.54 8.82
N SER A 64 -18.28 12.98 7.77
CA SER A 64 -17.11 13.83 7.93
C SER A 64 -17.26 15.02 7.01
N LEU A 65 -16.98 16.21 7.55
CA LEU A 65 -16.87 17.42 6.76
C LEU A 65 -15.84 17.17 5.64
N PRO A 66 -16.00 17.78 4.45
CA PRO A 66 -14.92 17.83 3.49
C PRO A 66 -13.70 18.43 4.19
N HIS A 67 -12.54 17.76 4.09
CA HIS A 67 -11.31 18.27 4.67
C HIS A 67 -11.06 19.68 4.18
N THR A 68 -10.73 20.57 5.11
CA THR A 68 -10.43 21.96 4.76
C THR A 68 -9.19 21.97 3.85
N PRO A 69 -9.07 22.92 2.91
CA PRO A 69 -7.88 23.02 2.06
C PRO A 69 -6.57 23.04 2.87
N ALA A 70 -6.58 23.67 4.05
CA ALA A 70 -5.46 23.72 4.99
C ALA A 70 -5.13 22.35 5.65
N GLU A 71 -6.13 21.50 5.92
CA GLU A 71 -5.88 20.15 6.43
C GLU A 71 -5.32 19.21 5.36
N VAL A 72 -5.65 19.42 4.09
CA VAL A 72 -5.02 18.71 2.97
C VAL A 72 -3.55 19.15 2.81
N GLU A 73 -3.27 20.43 3.03
CA GLU A 73 -1.90 20.95 3.10
C GLU A 73 -1.12 20.42 4.32
N SER A 74 -1.79 20.06 5.41
CA SER A 74 -1.14 19.54 6.63
C SER A 74 -0.49 18.16 6.49
N ARG A 75 -0.85 17.37 5.46
CA ARG A 75 0.04 16.32 4.94
C ARG A 75 0.96 16.97 3.91
N ASP A 76 2.21 17.21 4.27
CA ASP A 76 3.21 17.86 3.41
C ASP A 76 3.13 17.34 1.96
N LEU A 77 2.58 18.16 1.06
CA LEU A 77 2.45 17.84 -0.37
C LEU A 77 3.81 17.42 -0.95
N ILE A 78 4.86 18.13 -0.54
CA ILE A 78 6.26 17.85 -0.88
C ILE A 78 6.66 16.44 -0.47
N SER A 79 6.38 16.05 0.78
CA SER A 79 6.69 14.71 1.29
C SER A 79 5.94 13.63 0.50
N SER A 80 4.67 13.86 0.16
CA SER A 80 3.90 12.91 -0.66
C SER A 80 4.47 12.73 -2.07
N LEU A 81 4.93 13.82 -2.71
CA LEU A 81 5.53 13.80 -4.05
C LEU A 81 6.94 13.18 -4.02
N GLN A 82 7.69 13.37 -2.94
CA GLN A 82 8.98 12.70 -2.72
C GLN A 82 8.80 11.19 -2.55
N ALA A 83 7.86 10.75 -1.72
CA ALA A 83 7.56 9.33 -1.55
C ALA A 83 7.16 8.67 -2.88
N GLN A 84 6.35 9.36 -3.70
CA GLN A 84 6.00 8.90 -5.04
C GLN A 84 7.22 8.77 -5.97
N LEU A 85 8.16 9.72 -5.92
CA LEU A 85 9.41 9.62 -6.69
C LEU A 85 10.28 8.45 -6.23
N ASP A 86 10.39 8.23 -4.93
CA ASP A 86 11.16 7.11 -4.36
C ASP A 86 10.55 5.76 -4.79
N ASP A 87 9.22 5.64 -4.75
CA ASP A 87 8.50 4.46 -5.23
C ASP A 87 8.73 4.20 -6.73
N LEU A 88 8.68 5.24 -7.57
CA LEU A 88 8.99 5.13 -8.99
C LEU A 88 10.45 4.75 -9.24
N ALA A 89 11.39 5.33 -8.49
CA ALA A 89 12.80 5.01 -8.59
C ALA A 89 13.07 3.54 -8.21
N HIS A 90 12.42 3.03 -7.16
CA HIS A 90 12.46 1.62 -6.80
C HIS A 90 11.91 0.73 -7.92
N ARG A 91 10.75 1.10 -8.49
CA ARG A 91 10.14 0.34 -9.59
C ARG A 91 11.04 0.31 -10.83
N ARG A 92 11.59 1.45 -11.23
CA ARG A 92 12.57 1.55 -12.33
C ARG A 92 13.76 0.65 -12.08
N ASN A 93 14.37 0.71 -10.89
CA ASN A 93 15.52 -0.12 -10.54
C ASN A 93 15.19 -1.62 -10.60
N ASN A 94 13.98 -2.02 -10.20
CA ASN A 94 13.52 -3.40 -10.31
C ASN A 94 13.37 -3.85 -11.77
N ILE A 95 12.81 -2.99 -12.63
CA ILE A 95 12.68 -3.27 -14.07
C ILE A 95 14.06 -3.35 -14.73
N THR A 96 14.96 -2.41 -14.47
CA THR A 96 16.33 -2.45 -15.01
C THR A 96 17.07 -3.73 -14.59
N LYS A 97 16.91 -4.17 -13.34
CA LYS A 97 17.44 -5.46 -12.87
C LYS A 97 16.81 -6.64 -13.59
N SER A 98 15.50 -6.63 -13.78
CA SER A 98 14.78 -7.70 -14.50
C SER A 98 15.21 -7.79 -15.96
N ILE A 99 15.34 -6.65 -16.66
CA ILE A 99 15.88 -6.59 -18.02
C ILE A 99 17.28 -7.20 -18.05
N ARG A 100 18.16 -6.77 -17.14
CA ARG A 100 19.53 -7.28 -17.06
C ARG A 100 19.55 -8.80 -16.87
N GLN A 101 18.79 -9.33 -15.91
CA GLN A 101 18.69 -10.76 -15.64
C GLN A 101 18.18 -11.53 -16.85
N MET A 102 17.12 -11.06 -17.51
CA MET A 102 16.61 -11.73 -18.71
C MET A 102 17.65 -11.71 -19.83
N THR A 103 18.34 -10.59 -20.06
CA THR A 103 19.34 -10.47 -21.12
C THR A 103 20.62 -11.25 -20.85
N GLU A 104 21.05 -11.38 -19.59
CA GLU A 104 22.22 -12.17 -19.20
C GLU A 104 21.95 -13.69 -19.33
N LEU A 105 20.70 -14.11 -19.14
CA LEU A 105 20.29 -15.51 -19.32
C LEU A 105 20.00 -15.86 -20.79
N MET A 106 19.97 -14.89 -21.71
CA MET A 106 19.79 -15.18 -23.14
C MET A 106 21.04 -15.88 -23.69
N PRO A 107 20.90 -17.06 -24.33
CA PRO A 107 22.02 -17.69 -25.02
C PRO A 107 22.48 -16.81 -26.20
N THR A 108 23.63 -16.17 -26.05
CA THR A 108 24.29 -15.36 -27.08
C THR A 108 24.93 -16.20 -28.18
N ASP A 109 25.22 -17.47 -27.88
CA ASP A 109 25.98 -18.34 -28.77
C ASP A 109 25.13 -18.79 -29.97
N SER A 110 25.64 -18.57 -31.19
CA SER A 110 24.96 -18.98 -32.43
C SER A 110 25.00 -20.49 -32.68
N ILE A 111 25.68 -21.25 -31.81
CA ILE A 111 25.97 -22.68 -31.98
C ILE A 111 24.68 -23.52 -31.85
N VAL A 112 23.65 -23.00 -31.17
CA VAL A 112 22.35 -23.67 -30.92
C VAL A 112 21.25 -23.06 -31.81
N LEU A 113 21.46 -23.07 -33.13
CA LEU A 113 20.52 -22.54 -34.14
C LEU A 113 19.33 -23.48 -34.44
N THR A 114 18.80 -24.18 -33.43
CA THR A 114 17.58 -24.96 -33.62
C THR A 114 16.36 -24.04 -33.67
N THR A 115 15.32 -24.43 -34.43
CA THR A 115 14.08 -23.67 -34.59
C THR A 115 13.42 -23.33 -33.26
N GLU A 116 13.50 -24.26 -32.29
CA GLU A 116 12.96 -24.10 -30.94
C GLU A 116 13.68 -23.01 -30.13
N VAL A 117 15.02 -22.92 -30.24
CA VAL A 117 15.80 -21.89 -29.56
C VAL A 117 15.50 -20.51 -30.15
N ARG A 118 15.31 -20.44 -31.47
CA ARG A 118 14.94 -19.20 -32.15
C ARG A 118 13.59 -18.67 -31.67
N ARG A 119 12.59 -19.55 -31.55
CA ARG A 119 11.25 -19.17 -31.04
C ARG A 119 11.32 -18.68 -29.59
N LYS A 120 12.04 -19.40 -28.71
CA LYS A 120 12.24 -18.99 -27.31
C LYS A 120 12.91 -17.62 -27.21
N ARG A 121 13.91 -17.35 -28.06
CA ARG A 121 14.58 -16.04 -28.14
C ARG A 121 13.62 -14.92 -28.52
N GLU A 122 12.76 -15.14 -29.51
CA GLU A 122 11.77 -14.14 -29.93
C GLU A 122 10.76 -13.84 -28.82
N GLU A 123 10.31 -14.87 -28.11
CA GLU A 123 9.43 -14.72 -26.94
C GLU A 123 10.10 -13.91 -25.81
N GLU A 124 11.37 -14.18 -25.50
CA GLU A 124 12.16 -13.45 -24.50
C GLU A 124 12.43 -12.01 -24.94
N LYS A 125 12.78 -11.79 -26.21
CA LYS A 125 12.99 -10.45 -26.77
C LYS A 125 11.73 -9.59 -26.64
N ARG A 126 10.55 -10.16 -26.93
CA ARG A 126 9.27 -9.46 -26.76
C ARG A 126 9.01 -9.08 -25.29
N LYS A 127 9.39 -9.92 -24.34
CA LYS A 127 9.30 -9.59 -22.90
C LYS A 127 10.25 -8.45 -22.51
N VAL A 128 11.49 -8.50 -23.01
CA VAL A 128 12.48 -7.42 -22.79
C VAL A 128 11.98 -6.10 -23.38
N GLU A 129 11.38 -6.14 -24.57
CA GLU A 129 10.80 -4.96 -25.21
C GLU A 129 9.66 -4.36 -24.38
N GLY A 130 8.71 -5.18 -23.92
CA GLY A 130 7.64 -4.71 -23.03
C GLY A 130 8.18 -4.08 -21.74
N LEU A 131 9.20 -4.68 -21.11
CA LEU A 131 9.83 -4.06 -19.93
C LEU A 131 10.53 -2.73 -20.24
N ARG A 132 11.07 -2.55 -21.45
CA ARG A 132 11.69 -1.28 -21.87
C ARG A 132 10.65 -0.18 -22.09
N GLU A 133 9.49 -0.55 -22.64
CA GLU A 133 8.35 0.37 -22.74
C GLU A 133 7.89 0.80 -21.35
N GLU A 134 7.72 -0.15 -20.42
CA GLU A 134 7.38 0.16 -19.02
C GLU A 134 8.44 1.06 -18.34
N GLU A 135 9.73 0.82 -18.60
CA GLU A 135 10.80 1.68 -18.09
C GLU A 135 10.66 3.12 -18.63
N ALA A 136 10.35 3.28 -19.92
CA ALA A 136 10.16 4.58 -20.54
C ALA A 136 8.95 5.32 -19.93
N ASP A 137 7.84 4.63 -19.70
CA ASP A 137 6.65 5.19 -19.05
C ASP A 137 6.94 5.67 -17.64
N ILE A 138 7.73 4.91 -16.86
CA ILE A 138 8.14 5.32 -15.51
C ILE A 138 8.99 6.58 -15.56
N ARG A 139 9.92 6.70 -16.51
CA ARG A 139 10.74 7.90 -16.65
C ARG A 139 9.90 9.14 -16.98
N GLN A 140 8.86 8.99 -17.80
CA GLN A 140 7.92 10.09 -18.07
C GLN A 140 7.18 10.50 -16.79
N GLN A 141 6.69 9.53 -16.01
CA GLN A 141 6.03 9.79 -14.73
C GLN A 141 6.98 10.45 -13.70
N GLU A 142 8.23 9.99 -13.60
CA GLU A 142 9.26 10.60 -12.76
C GLU A 142 9.46 12.08 -13.14
N HIS A 143 9.51 12.39 -14.44
CA HIS A 143 9.65 13.77 -14.91
C HIS A 143 8.46 14.66 -14.53
N ASP A 144 7.23 14.18 -14.74
CA ASP A 144 6.02 14.93 -14.42
C ASP A 144 5.87 15.18 -12.92
N ILE A 145 6.16 14.17 -12.09
CA ILE A 145 6.14 14.32 -10.63
C ILE A 145 7.28 15.24 -10.17
N GLY A 146 8.47 15.14 -10.78
CA GLY A 146 9.58 16.06 -10.52
C GLY A 146 9.22 17.52 -10.79
N LEU A 147 8.54 17.80 -11.91
CA LEU A 147 8.02 19.14 -12.22
C LEU A 147 7.02 19.63 -11.17
N ARG A 148 6.12 18.75 -10.71
CA ARG A 148 5.14 19.08 -9.66
C ARG A 148 5.81 19.35 -8.32
N LEU A 149 6.82 18.55 -7.96
CA LEU A 149 7.61 18.71 -6.74
C LEU A 149 8.36 20.05 -6.77
N HIS A 150 9.01 20.38 -7.88
CA HIS A 150 9.69 21.67 -8.04
C HIS A 150 8.73 22.85 -7.89
N ARG A 151 7.53 22.78 -8.49
CA ARG A 151 6.50 23.81 -8.31
C ARG A 151 6.01 23.90 -6.85
N ALA A 152 5.94 22.78 -6.14
CA ALA A 152 5.56 22.73 -4.73
C ALA A 152 6.60 23.42 -3.84
N TRP A 153 7.89 23.13 -4.04
CA TRP A 153 8.98 23.84 -3.37
C TRP A 153 8.93 25.34 -3.61
N LYS A 154 8.78 25.77 -4.88
CA LYS A 154 8.70 27.20 -5.21
C LYS A 154 7.53 27.93 -4.54
N ARG A 155 6.38 27.26 -4.34
CA ARG A 155 5.25 27.85 -3.59
C ARG A 155 5.57 27.97 -2.11
N LYS A 156 6.13 26.91 -1.52
CA LYS A 156 6.54 26.90 -0.11
C LYS A 156 7.56 27.99 0.20
N ASP A 157 8.56 28.18 -0.66
CA ASP A 157 9.59 29.21 -0.48
C ASP A 157 8.96 30.62 -0.54
N LYS A 158 8.05 30.85 -1.49
CA LYS A 158 7.34 32.14 -1.62
C LYS A 158 6.42 32.43 -0.41
N GLU A 159 5.80 31.41 0.15
CA GLU A 159 4.95 31.54 1.35
C GLU A 159 5.79 31.76 2.62
N ALA A 160 7.01 31.19 2.67
CA ALA A 160 7.94 31.38 3.78
C ALA A 160 8.51 32.82 3.85
N ASP A 161 8.57 33.54 2.74
CA ASP A 161 9.01 34.94 2.69
C ASP A 161 7.98 35.95 3.26
N TYR A 162 6.81 35.50 3.74
CA TYR A 162 5.74 36.39 4.21
C TYR A 162 5.83 36.72 5.71
N GLU A 163 6.84 37.52 6.07
CA GLU A 163 6.71 38.52 7.14
C GLU A 163 6.73 39.90 6.47
N PRO A 164 5.59 40.61 6.38
CA PRO A 164 5.60 41.95 5.84
C PRO A 164 6.32 42.85 6.83
N THR A 165 7.61 43.12 6.60
CA THR A 165 8.29 44.31 7.14
C THR A 165 7.78 45.54 6.37
N GLY A 166 6.45 45.71 6.36
CA GLY A 166 5.72 46.80 5.75
C GLY A 166 5.49 47.89 6.78
N LEU A 167 6.56 48.49 7.29
CA LEU A 167 6.46 49.78 7.97
C LEU A 167 6.13 50.83 6.90
N TRP A 168 4.83 51.13 6.76
CA TRP A 168 4.35 52.26 5.95
C TRP A 168 4.76 53.57 6.65
N VAL A 169 6.05 53.92 6.61
CA VAL A 169 6.52 55.18 7.18
C VAL A 169 6.05 56.32 6.30
N ARG A 170 4.97 56.99 6.74
CA ARG A 170 4.51 58.26 6.16
C ARG A 170 5.49 59.35 6.58
N ARG A 171 6.17 59.97 5.60
CA ARG A 171 7.01 61.15 5.85
C ARG A 171 6.11 62.26 6.42
N VAL A 172 6.32 62.61 7.69
CA VAL A 172 5.73 63.79 8.31
C VAL A 172 6.62 64.97 7.92
N THR A 173 6.14 65.79 7.00
CA THR A 173 6.58 67.16 6.80
C THR A 173 5.41 68.06 7.18
N GLY A 174 5.62 68.90 8.20
CA GLY A 174 4.68 69.89 8.71
C GLY A 174 5.35 70.67 9.83
#